data_AF-A0A7C9CL26-F1
#
_entry.id   AF-A0A7C9CL26-F1
#
_cell.length_a   1.000
_cell.length_b   1.000
_cell.length_c   1.000
_cell.angle_alpha   90.00
_cell.angle_beta   90.00
_cell.angle_gamma   90.00
#
_symmetry.space_group_name_H-M   'P 1'
#
loop_
_entity.id
_entity.type
_entity.pdbx_description
1 polymer ?
#
loop_
_entity_poly.entity_id
_entity_poly.type
_entity_poly.pdbx_seq_one_letter_code
_entity_poly.pdbx_strand_id
1 'polypeptide(L)'
;ISKQAKHNILEREKERIEGMENLIIKVAKFVVFTAFMVMPHQMTTKVRADEPEREEGEPEPWAKTVGYGEERTTLLQFYYHDVVVGENATVLQVVPPSQPGSTHPFTGFGFIRMSDDPLTVGPDPKS
;
A
#
# COMPACT_ATOMS: atom_id res chain seq x y z
N ILE A 1 3.18 -76.51 22.13
CA ILE A 1 2.44 -75.24 22.37
C ILE A 1 0.97 -75.51 22.11
N SER A 2 0.08 -75.27 23.10
CA SER A 2 -1.35 -75.60 22.97
C SER A 2 -2.03 -74.73 21.90
N LYS A 3 -3.11 -75.23 21.28
CA LYS A 3 -3.92 -74.44 20.32
C LYS A 3 -4.38 -73.11 20.93
N GLN A 4 -4.67 -73.13 22.23
CA GLN A 4 -5.04 -71.93 22.98
C GLN A 4 -3.92 -70.89 23.01
N ALA A 5 -2.67 -71.31 23.24
CA ALA A 5 -1.55 -70.38 23.28
C ALA A 5 -1.28 -69.74 21.91
N LYS A 6 -1.48 -70.48 20.80
CA LYS A 6 -1.36 -69.91 19.45
C LYS A 6 -2.46 -68.90 19.14
N HIS A 7 -3.70 -69.20 19.54
CA HIS A 7 -4.83 -68.29 19.35
C HIS A 7 -4.63 -66.97 20.13
N ASN A 8 -4.20 -67.05 21.39
CA ASN A 8 -3.92 -65.87 22.20
C ASN A 8 -2.77 -65.01 21.65
N ILE A 9 -1.78 -65.62 20.98
CA ILE A 9 -0.69 -64.87 20.31
C ILE A 9 -1.22 -64.16 19.06
N LEU A 10 -2.04 -64.85 18.25
CA LEU A 10 -2.61 -64.28 17.03
C LEU A 10 -3.51 -63.06 17.32
N GLU A 11 -4.35 -63.15 18.36
CA GLU A 11 -5.22 -62.02 18.75
C GLU A 11 -4.39 -60.83 19.23
N ARG A 12 -3.32 -61.07 19.99
CA ARG A 12 -2.39 -60.00 20.42
C ARG A 12 -1.66 -59.36 19.24
N GLU A 13 -1.27 -60.14 18.23
CA GLU A 13 -0.66 -59.60 17.02
C GLU A 13 -1.66 -58.76 16.22
N LYS A 14 -2.92 -59.21 16.13
CA LYS A 14 -4.00 -58.48 15.46
C LYS A 14 -4.30 -57.13 16.14
N GLU A 15 -4.41 -57.11 17.47
CA GLU A 15 -4.60 -55.88 18.25
C GLU A 15 -3.42 -54.90 18.06
N ARG A 16 -2.19 -55.41 17.99
CA ARG A 16 -1.00 -54.58 17.74
C ARG A 16 -0.99 -53.98 16.34
N ILE A 17 -1.40 -54.74 15.33
CA ILE A 17 -1.48 -54.27 13.94
C ILE A 17 -2.55 -53.18 13.83
N GLU A 18 -3.74 -53.43 14.37
CA GLU A 18 -4.84 -52.45 14.37
C GLU A 18 -4.48 -51.16 15.13
N GLY A 19 -3.77 -51.29 16.26
CA GLY A 19 -3.23 -50.15 16.99
C GLY A 19 -2.20 -49.34 16.18
N MET A 20 -1.35 -50.02 15.41
CA MET A 20 -0.34 -49.40 14.55
C MET A 20 -0.97 -48.70 13.34
N GLU A 21 -1.98 -49.29 12.71
CA GLU A 21 -2.74 -48.66 11.62
C GLU A 21 -3.46 -47.38 12.08
N ASN A 22 -4.10 -47.42 13.25
CA ASN A 22 -4.72 -46.25 13.85
C ASN A 22 -3.72 -45.13 14.20
N LEU A 23 -2.52 -45.51 14.64
CA LEU A 23 -1.44 -44.55 14.90
C LEU A 23 -0.93 -43.90 13.59
N ILE A 24 -0.73 -44.70 12.54
CA ILE A 24 -0.30 -44.21 11.22
C ILE A 24 -1.32 -43.24 10.65
N ILE A 25 -2.61 -43.56 10.73
CA ILE A 25 -3.69 -42.67 10.28
C ILE A 25 -3.70 -41.36 11.08
N LYS A 26 -3.49 -41.41 12.39
CA LYS A 26 -3.40 -40.19 13.24
C LYS A 26 -2.20 -39.32 12.87
N VAL A 27 -1.03 -39.92 12.63
CA VAL A 27 0.17 -39.20 12.20
C VAL A 27 -0.02 -38.60 10.81
N ALA A 28 -0.57 -39.36 9.86
CA ALA A 28 -0.85 -38.87 8.52
C ALA A 28 -1.84 -37.69 8.54
N LYS A 29 -2.92 -37.78 9.34
CA LYS A 29 -3.87 -36.69 9.55
C LYS A 29 -3.22 -35.46 10.20
N PHE A 30 -2.32 -35.64 11.15
CA PHE A 30 -1.58 -34.54 11.78
C PHE A 30 -0.64 -33.85 10.78
N VAL A 31 0.06 -34.60 9.92
CA VAL A 31 0.92 -34.04 8.88
C VAL A 31 0.11 -33.28 7.82
N VAL A 32 -1.01 -33.84 7.36
CA VAL A 32 -1.91 -33.15 6.42
C VAL A 32 -2.51 -31.90 7.08
N PHE A 33 -3.00 -32.00 8.31
CA PHE A 33 -3.57 -30.88 9.05
C PHE A 33 -2.54 -29.75 9.26
N THR A 34 -1.30 -30.07 9.61
CA THR A 34 -0.24 -29.06 9.75
C THR A 34 0.16 -28.43 8.41
N ALA A 35 0.23 -29.21 7.33
CA ALA A 35 0.48 -28.66 5.99
C ALA A 35 -0.63 -27.69 5.53
N PHE A 36 -1.90 -27.99 5.81
CA PHE A 36 -3.04 -27.16 5.38
C PHE A 36 -3.45 -26.06 6.36
N MET A 37 -3.14 -26.17 7.66
CA MET A 37 -3.52 -25.15 8.67
C MET A 37 -2.43 -24.09 8.86
N VAL A 38 -1.17 -24.39 8.57
CA VAL A 38 -0.06 -23.42 8.62
C VAL A 38 0.06 -22.62 7.31
N MET A 39 -0.40 -23.17 6.18
CA MET A 39 -0.34 -22.48 4.88
C MET A 39 -1.26 -21.25 4.69
N PRO A 40 -2.42 -21.09 5.34
CA PRO A 40 -3.25 -19.90 5.14
C PRO A 40 -2.77 -18.69 5.95
N HIS A 41 -1.94 -18.85 6.98
CA HIS A 41 -1.54 -17.69 7.81
C HIS A 41 -0.58 -16.75 7.05
N GLN A 42 0.06 -17.21 5.97
CA GLN A 42 0.94 -16.35 5.16
C GLN A 42 0.29 -15.82 3.87
N MET A 43 -0.96 -16.19 3.57
CA MET A 43 -1.61 -15.83 2.29
C MET A 43 -2.55 -14.62 2.34
N THR A 44 -2.56 -13.82 3.42
CA THR A 44 -3.36 -12.57 3.47
C THR A 44 -2.56 -11.28 3.44
N THR A 45 -1.24 -11.32 3.28
CA THR A 45 -0.41 -10.09 3.37
C THR A 45 0.59 -9.90 2.24
N LYS A 46 0.26 -10.25 0.99
CA LYS A 46 0.95 -9.65 -0.16
C LYS A 46 0.00 -9.34 -1.31
N VAL A 47 -0.83 -8.31 -1.13
CA VAL A 47 -0.98 -7.31 -2.19
C VAL A 47 0.26 -6.41 -2.07
N ARG A 48 1.42 -6.93 -2.48
CA ARG A 48 2.57 -6.08 -2.76
C ARG A 48 2.28 -5.53 -4.13
N ALA A 49 1.82 -4.28 -4.20
CA ALA A 49 2.01 -3.51 -5.40
C ALA A 49 3.51 -3.59 -5.69
N ASP A 50 3.87 -4.11 -6.86
CA ASP A 50 5.24 -4.16 -7.33
C ASP A 50 5.71 -2.71 -7.52
N GLU A 51 6.12 -2.09 -6.43
CA GLU A 51 6.82 -0.82 -6.46
C GLU A 51 8.26 -1.16 -6.86
N PRO A 52 8.72 -0.77 -8.06
CA PRO A 52 10.06 -1.07 -8.50
C PRO A 52 11.06 -0.48 -7.50
N GLU A 53 12.02 -1.30 -7.05
CA GLU A 53 13.15 -0.81 -6.26
C GLU A 53 13.85 0.28 -7.08
N ARG A 54 13.72 1.53 -6.62
CA ARG A 54 14.24 2.73 -7.29
C ARG A 54 15.77 2.78 -7.11
N GLU A 55 16.51 3.09 -8.16
CA GLU A 55 17.93 3.45 -8.05
C GLU A 55 18.05 4.74 -7.21
N GLU A 56 18.90 4.73 -6.18
CA GLU A 56 19.22 5.91 -5.37
C GLU A 56 19.82 7.00 -6.27
N GLY A 57 19.05 8.07 -6.52
CA GLY A 57 19.52 9.27 -7.23
C GLY A 57 18.63 9.76 -8.37
N GLU A 58 17.66 8.97 -8.82
CA GLU A 58 16.70 9.41 -9.84
C GLU A 58 15.66 10.37 -9.24
N PRO A 59 15.45 11.58 -9.79
CA PRO A 59 14.47 12.54 -9.29
C PRO A 59 13.06 11.92 -9.33
N GLU A 60 12.30 12.06 -8.22
CA GLU A 60 10.93 11.55 -8.15
C GLU A 60 10.06 12.14 -9.28
N PRO A 61 9.24 11.33 -9.98
CA PRO A 61 8.39 11.84 -11.04
C PRO A 61 7.32 12.77 -10.45
N TRP A 62 7.02 13.86 -11.17
CA TRP A 62 6.00 14.85 -10.76
C TRP A 62 4.60 14.26 -10.62
N ALA A 63 4.33 13.12 -11.27
CA ALA A 63 3.09 12.37 -11.15
C ALA A 63 3.39 10.87 -10.99
N LYS A 64 2.91 10.28 -9.89
CA LYS A 64 3.02 8.84 -9.62
C LYS A 64 1.62 8.25 -9.42
N THR A 65 1.22 7.37 -10.32
CA THR A 65 -0.07 6.67 -10.23
C THR A 65 0.11 5.25 -9.71
N VAL A 66 -0.66 4.88 -8.71
CA VAL A 66 -0.77 3.52 -8.16
C VAL A 66 -2.20 3.01 -8.35
N GLY A 67 -2.34 1.76 -8.80
CA GLY A 67 -3.64 1.11 -8.98
C GLY A 67 -3.97 0.18 -7.80
N TYR A 68 -5.22 0.16 -7.38
CA TYR A 68 -5.73 -0.79 -6.37
C TYR A 68 -7.05 -1.39 -6.88
N GLY A 69 -6.95 -2.53 -7.58
CA GLY A 69 -8.11 -3.12 -8.28
C GLY A 69 -8.58 -2.23 -9.43
N GLU A 70 -9.85 -1.78 -9.38
CA GLU A 70 -10.42 -0.85 -10.38
C GLU A 70 -10.12 0.63 -10.07
N GLU A 71 -9.72 0.96 -8.83
CA GLU A 71 -9.40 2.32 -8.41
C GLU A 71 -7.97 2.72 -8.79
N ARG A 72 -7.76 4.01 -9.05
CA ARG A 72 -6.45 4.61 -9.34
C ARG A 72 -6.23 5.85 -8.49
N THR A 73 -5.08 5.93 -7.85
CA THR A 73 -4.64 7.09 -7.06
C THR A 73 -3.38 7.67 -7.67
N THR A 74 -3.36 8.99 -7.90
CA THR A 74 -2.19 9.70 -8.42
C THR A 74 -1.67 10.68 -7.38
N LEU A 75 -0.42 10.52 -6.95
CA LEU A 75 0.32 11.52 -6.19
C LEU A 75 0.94 12.51 -7.15
N LEU A 76 0.60 13.79 -7.02
CA LEU A 76 1.15 14.89 -7.79
C LEU A 76 2.09 15.72 -6.91
N GLN A 77 3.29 16.01 -7.40
CA GLN A 77 4.28 16.88 -6.76
C GLN A 77 4.73 17.92 -7.77
N PHE A 78 4.48 19.19 -7.47
CA PHE A 78 4.83 20.32 -8.33
C PHE A 78 4.99 21.59 -7.50
N TYR A 79 5.60 22.60 -8.09
CA TYR A 79 5.78 23.93 -7.51
C TYR A 79 4.84 24.92 -8.19
N TYR A 80 4.17 25.75 -7.40
CA TYR A 80 3.28 26.82 -7.85
C TYR A 80 3.97 28.17 -7.64
N HIS A 81 4.01 29.00 -8.67
CA HIS A 81 4.74 30.27 -8.67
C HIS A 81 3.80 31.48 -8.78
N ASP A 82 3.46 32.08 -7.64
CA ASP A 82 2.65 33.31 -7.59
C ASP A 82 3.51 34.55 -7.91
N VAL A 83 3.53 34.98 -9.18
CA VAL A 83 4.37 36.10 -9.64
C VAL A 83 3.56 37.40 -9.68
N VAL A 84 3.54 38.11 -8.55
CA VAL A 84 2.73 39.33 -8.35
C VAL A 84 3.42 40.63 -8.75
N VAL A 85 4.73 40.61 -9.03
CA VAL A 85 5.53 41.81 -9.38
C VAL A 85 6.56 41.47 -10.46
N GLY A 86 6.91 42.46 -11.28
CA GLY A 86 7.93 42.35 -12.32
C GLY A 86 7.37 42.47 -13.73
N GLU A 87 8.24 42.46 -14.73
CA GLU A 87 7.86 42.58 -16.14
C GLU A 87 7.01 41.40 -16.63
N ASN A 88 7.22 40.21 -16.04
CA ASN A 88 6.49 38.98 -16.34
C ASN A 88 5.54 38.60 -15.19
N ALA A 89 4.87 39.58 -14.57
CA ALA A 89 3.86 39.29 -13.57
C ALA A 89 2.72 38.46 -14.19
N THR A 90 2.36 37.37 -13.53
CA THR A 90 1.31 36.42 -13.94
C THR A 90 0.00 36.62 -13.17
N VAL A 91 0.03 37.51 -12.16
CA VAL A 91 -1.14 37.84 -11.34
C VAL A 91 -1.57 39.29 -11.54
N LEU A 92 -2.84 39.47 -11.89
CA LEU A 92 -3.47 40.79 -12.08
C LEU A 92 -4.57 41.01 -11.05
N GLN A 93 -4.53 42.15 -10.36
CA GLN A 93 -5.63 42.56 -9.49
C GLN A 93 -6.78 43.16 -10.33
N VAL A 94 -7.96 42.58 -10.19
CA VAL A 94 -9.17 42.98 -10.91
C VAL A 94 -10.04 43.89 -10.03
N VAL A 95 -10.09 43.61 -8.73
CA VAL A 95 -10.87 44.41 -7.77
C VAL A 95 -9.96 44.78 -6.59
N PRO A 96 -9.85 46.08 -6.23
CA PRO A 96 -9.12 46.49 -5.05
C PRO A 96 -9.84 46.04 -3.77
N PRO A 97 -9.13 45.95 -2.63
CA PRO A 97 -9.77 45.62 -1.35
C PRO A 97 -10.85 46.63 -1.00
N SER A 98 -11.85 46.21 -0.21
CA SER A 98 -13.09 46.97 0.05
C SER A 98 -12.90 48.34 0.74
N GLN A 99 -11.70 48.65 1.25
CA GLN A 99 -11.35 49.98 1.77
C GLN A 99 -10.07 50.50 1.09
N PRO A 100 -10.15 50.95 -0.18
CA PRO A 100 -9.00 51.49 -0.89
C PRO A 100 -8.65 52.86 -0.29
N GLY A 101 -7.66 52.90 0.63
CA GLY A 101 -7.15 54.15 1.23
C GLY A 101 -7.16 54.22 2.76
N SER A 102 -7.58 53.18 3.47
CA SER A 102 -7.39 53.15 4.93
C SER A 102 -5.89 52.92 5.25
N THR A 103 -5.41 53.49 6.35
CA THR A 103 -4.04 53.30 6.85
C THR A 103 -3.74 51.87 7.30
N HIS A 104 -4.75 50.98 7.27
CA HIS A 104 -4.65 49.57 7.59
C HIS A 104 -5.30 48.69 6.50
N PRO A 105 -4.72 48.58 5.29
CA PRO A 105 -5.17 47.65 4.26
C PRO A 105 -4.74 46.19 4.56
N PHE A 106 -4.36 45.88 5.80
CA PHE A 106 -3.61 44.68 6.19
C PHE A 106 -4.33 43.36 5.93
N THR A 107 -5.66 43.33 5.89
CA THR A 107 -6.40 42.08 5.69
C THR A 107 -6.57 41.70 4.23
N GLY A 108 -6.46 42.67 3.30
CA GLY A 108 -6.80 42.44 1.89
C GLY A 108 -8.24 41.96 1.65
N PHE A 109 -9.14 42.12 2.63
CA PHE A 109 -10.48 41.57 2.52
C PHE A 109 -11.22 42.16 1.31
N GLY A 110 -11.75 41.28 0.47
CA GLY A 110 -12.50 41.65 -0.73
C GLY A 110 -11.66 42.01 -1.96
N PHE A 111 -10.32 41.92 -1.94
CA PHE A 111 -9.56 42.02 -3.19
C PHE A 111 -9.78 40.78 -4.06
N ILE A 112 -9.79 40.97 -5.37
CA ILE A 112 -9.90 39.87 -6.35
C ILE A 112 -8.71 39.96 -7.29
N ARG A 113 -8.02 38.83 -7.47
CA ARG A 113 -6.91 38.66 -8.43
C ARG A 113 -7.23 37.53 -9.41
N MET A 114 -6.80 37.69 -10.65
CA MET A 114 -6.73 36.63 -11.65
C MET A 114 -5.27 36.21 -11.79
N SER A 115 -5.01 34.91 -11.84
CA SER A 115 -3.67 34.35 -11.99
C SER A 115 -3.58 33.41 -13.19
N ASP A 116 -2.44 33.46 -13.87
CA ASP A 116 -2.00 32.53 -14.93
C ASP A 116 -0.60 32.02 -14.59
N ASP A 117 -0.49 31.37 -13.43
CA ASP A 117 0.78 31.02 -12.80
C ASP A 117 1.33 29.67 -13.31
N PRO A 118 2.65 29.54 -13.53
CA PRO A 118 3.24 28.29 -13.99
C PRO A 118 3.28 27.23 -12.88
N LEU A 119 3.18 25.97 -13.29
CA LEU A 119 3.44 24.79 -12.45
C LEU A 119 4.67 24.06 -12.97
N THR A 120 5.67 23.84 -12.12
CA THR A 120 6.95 23.23 -12.52
C THR A 120 7.31 22.01 -11.67
N VAL A 121 8.20 21.15 -12.18
CA VAL A 121 8.66 19.95 -11.46
C VAL A 121 9.68 20.25 -10.37
N GLY A 122 10.37 21.41 -10.47
CA GLY A 122 11.31 21.91 -9.47
C GLY A 122 11.02 23.35 -9.04
N PRO A 123 11.71 23.86 -8.00
CA PRO A 123 11.51 25.22 -7.49
C PRO A 123 12.03 26.32 -8.43
N ASP A 124 12.81 25.98 -9.45
CA ASP A 124 13.21 26.94 -10.50
C ASP A 124 11.99 27.23 -11.40
N PRO A 125 11.56 28.50 -11.54
CA PRO A 125 10.45 28.88 -12.43
C PRO A 125 10.69 28.56 -13.91
N LYS A 126 11.92 28.20 -14.31
CA LYS A 126 12.29 27.84 -15.69
C LYS A 126 12.43 26.32 -15.92
N SER A 127 12.07 25.51 -14.92
CA SER A 127 12.16 24.04 -14.95
C SER A 127 11.23 23.39 -15.97
#